data_AF-A0A2M8IT68-F1
#
_entry.id   AF-A0A2M8IT68-F1
#
_cell.length_a   1.000
_cell.length_b   1.000
_cell.length_c   1.000
_cell.angle_alpha   90.00
_cell.angle_beta   90.00
_cell.angle_gamma   90.00
#
_symmetry.space_group_name_H-M   'P 1'
#
loop_
_entity.id
_entity.type
_entity.pdbx_description
1 polymer ?
#
loop_
_entity_poly.entity_id
_entity_poly.type
_entity_poly.pdbx_seq_one_letter_code
_entity_poly.pdbx_strand_id
1 'polypeptide(L)'
;DLSDTAAREETARVAKRLLAGQGGGLRALELIATVAPLLGLLGTVLGMIAAFQALQEAGNRADPAMLAGGIWEALLTTAAGMAVAIPASAALTWCEAVIDSMRTDMEDLAARIFVASEIAEVGAVQPPRDVAAE
;
A
#
# COMPACT_ATOMS: atom_id res chain seq x y z
N ASP A 1 -19.41 33.81 4.84
CA ASP A 1 -17.99 33.80 5.22
C ASP A 1 -17.75 32.76 6.29
N LEU A 2 -17.04 31.69 5.92
CA LEU A 2 -16.45 30.78 6.91
C LEU A 2 -15.26 31.51 7.53
N SER A 3 -15.04 31.36 8.83
CA SER A 3 -13.75 31.78 9.41
C SER A 3 -12.62 30.96 8.79
N ASP A 4 -11.41 31.53 8.70
CA ASP A 4 -10.27 30.87 8.05
C ASP A 4 -9.99 29.48 8.65
N THR A 5 -10.19 29.33 9.96
CA THR A 5 -10.15 28.03 10.66
C THR A 5 -11.21 27.04 10.17
N ALA A 6 -12.46 27.47 10.00
CA ALA A 6 -13.54 26.61 9.53
C ALA A 6 -13.36 26.22 8.05
N ALA A 7 -12.79 27.11 7.23
CA ALA A 7 -12.44 26.82 5.84
C ALA A 7 -11.30 25.78 5.73
N ARG A 8 -10.28 25.88 6.59
CA ARG A 8 -9.20 24.88 6.70
C ARG A 8 -9.73 23.51 7.13
N GLU A 9 -10.57 23.47 8.17
CA GLU A 9 -11.17 22.22 8.65
C GLU A 9 -12.06 21.56 7.59
N GLU A 10 -12.88 22.33 6.88
CA GLU A 10 -13.75 21.80 5.84
C GLU A 10 -12.96 21.27 4.63
N THR A 11 -11.90 21.97 4.24
CA THR A 11 -11.00 21.53 3.15
C THR A 11 -10.30 20.23 3.53
N ALA A 12 -9.78 20.11 4.75
CA ALA A 12 -9.16 18.89 5.24
C ALA A 12 -10.17 17.72 5.32
N ARG A 13 -11.43 17.99 5.72
CA ARG A 13 -12.50 17.00 5.76
C ARG A 13 -12.83 16.47 4.36
N VAL A 14 -12.95 17.36 3.37
CA VAL A 14 -13.22 16.98 1.97
C VAL A 14 -12.04 16.20 1.37
N ALA A 15 -10.81 16.65 1.58
CA ALA A 15 -9.61 15.95 1.14
C ALA A 15 -9.56 14.51 1.69
N LYS A 16 -9.77 14.34 3.01
CA LYS A 16 -9.84 13.00 3.63
C LYS A 16 -10.93 12.12 3.04
N ARG A 17 -12.11 12.67 2.74
CA ARG A 17 -13.21 11.91 2.12
C ARG A 17 -12.85 11.42 0.72
N LEU A 18 -12.19 12.24 -0.09
CA LEU A 18 -11.76 11.87 -1.44
C LEU A 18 -10.68 10.78 -1.40
N LEU A 19 -9.70 10.92 -0.50
CA LEU A 19 -8.63 9.94 -0.32
C LEU A 19 -9.14 8.59 0.23
N ALA A 20 -10.17 8.61 1.09
CA ALA A 20 -10.75 7.40 1.67
C ALA A 20 -11.34 6.43 0.62
N GLY A 21 -11.72 6.93 -0.56
CA GLY A 21 -12.25 6.11 -1.66
C GLY A 21 -11.19 5.36 -2.47
N GLN A 22 -9.91 5.72 -2.36
CA GLN A 22 -8.86 5.23 -3.26
C GLN A 22 -8.29 3.86 -2.85
N GLY A 23 -8.44 3.45 -1.58
CA GLY A 23 -7.88 2.19 -1.07
C GLY A 23 -8.67 0.92 -1.40
N GLY A 24 -9.84 1.03 -2.04
CA GLY A 24 -10.73 -0.11 -2.29
C GLY A 24 -10.10 -1.21 -3.15
N GLY A 25 -9.37 -0.84 -4.20
CA GLY A 25 -8.68 -1.79 -5.09
C GLY A 25 -7.39 -2.36 -4.50
N LEU A 26 -6.74 -1.66 -3.58
CA LEU A 26 -5.45 -2.05 -2.99
C LEU A 26 -5.57 -3.21 -2.01
N ARG A 27 -6.70 -3.31 -1.30
CA ARG A 27 -6.96 -4.41 -0.36
C ARG A 27 -6.87 -5.80 -0.99
N ALA A 28 -7.29 -5.95 -2.25
CA ALA A 28 -7.18 -7.23 -2.95
C ALA A 28 -5.71 -7.58 -3.22
N LEU A 29 -4.90 -6.58 -3.57
CA LEU A 29 -3.48 -6.75 -3.87
C LEU A 29 -2.66 -7.04 -2.60
N GLU A 30 -3.00 -6.36 -1.50
CA GLU A 30 -2.49 -6.64 -0.15
C GLU A 30 -2.81 -8.07 0.30
N LEU A 31 -4.05 -8.52 0.08
CA LEU A 31 -4.44 -9.89 0.36
C LEU A 31 -3.64 -10.90 -0.47
N ILE A 32 -3.44 -10.64 -1.77
CA ILE A 32 -2.65 -11.54 -2.63
C ILE A 32 -1.19 -11.59 -2.18
N ALA A 33 -0.58 -10.43 -1.90
CA ALA A 33 0.81 -10.33 -1.46
C ALA A 33 1.05 -11.11 -0.15
N THR A 34 0.06 -11.14 0.75
CA THR A 34 0.14 -11.82 2.04
C THR A 34 -0.22 -13.31 1.96
N VAL A 35 -1.22 -13.68 1.18
CA VAL A 35 -1.74 -15.07 1.12
C VAL A 35 -0.97 -15.93 0.13
N ALA A 36 -0.47 -15.40 -0.99
CA ALA A 36 0.23 -16.20 -2.00
C ALA A 36 1.46 -16.96 -1.47
N PRO A 37 2.34 -16.38 -0.61
CA PRO A 37 3.44 -17.12 0.01
C PRO A 37 2.95 -18.24 0.93
N LEU A 38 1.87 -17.99 1.69
CA LEU A 38 1.29 -18.98 2.59
C LEU A 38 0.71 -20.17 1.82
N LEU A 39 0.11 -19.92 0.65
CA LEU A 39 -0.33 -20.98 -0.26
C LEU A 39 0.84 -21.79 -0.82
N GLY A 40 1.95 -21.14 -1.17
CA GLY A 40 3.17 -21.83 -1.61
C GLY A 40 3.80 -22.69 -0.50
N LEU A 41 3.76 -22.22 0.75
CA LEU A 41 4.16 -23.00 1.92
C LEU A 41 3.21 -24.15 2.21
N LEU A 42 1.89 -23.97 2.03
CA LEU A 42 0.94 -25.08 2.11
C LEU A 42 1.26 -26.16 1.07
N GLY A 43 1.63 -25.75 -0.14
CA GLY A 43 2.07 -26.65 -1.20
C GLY A 43 3.27 -27.51 -0.81
N THR A 44 4.27 -26.96 -0.11
CA THR A 44 5.41 -27.78 0.36
C THR A 44 5.00 -28.82 1.38
N VAL A 45 4.11 -28.46 2.31
CA VAL A 45 3.60 -29.39 3.32
C VAL A 45 2.86 -30.54 2.64
N LEU A 46 1.99 -30.24 1.68
CA LEU A 46 1.26 -31.25 0.92
C LEU A 46 2.19 -32.15 0.09
N GLY A 47 3.20 -31.57 -0.59
CA GLY A 47 4.18 -32.33 -1.37
C GLY A 47 5.03 -33.26 -0.50
N MET A 48 5.44 -32.80 0.68
CA MET A 48 6.16 -33.63 1.64
C MET A 48 5.29 -34.77 2.19
N ILE A 49 4.02 -34.52 2.48
CA ILE A 49 3.08 -35.57 2.91
C ILE A 49 2.98 -36.66 1.83
N ALA A 50 2.80 -36.28 0.56
CA ALA A 50 2.73 -37.22 -0.55
C ALA A 50 4.04 -38.02 -0.72
N ALA A 51 5.20 -37.36 -0.60
CA ALA A 51 6.51 -38.00 -0.68
C ALA A 51 6.70 -39.07 0.40
N PHE A 52 6.30 -38.77 1.64
CA PHE A 52 6.39 -39.73 2.74
C PHE A 52 5.39 -40.88 2.61
N GLN A 53 4.18 -40.63 2.10
CA GLN A 53 3.20 -41.69 1.81
C GLN A 53 3.75 -42.68 0.77
N ALA A 54 4.30 -42.18 -0.34
CA ALA A 54 4.91 -43.02 -1.37
C ALA A 54 6.09 -43.85 -0.83
N LEU A 55 6.91 -43.28 0.05
CA LEU A 55 7.99 -43.99 0.71
C LEU A 55 7.46 -45.13 1.62
N GLN A 56 6.38 -44.85 2.36
CA GLN A 56 5.76 -45.83 3.25
C GLN A 56 5.16 -47.01 2.49
N GLU A 57 4.52 -46.75 1.35
CA GLU A 57 3.94 -47.77 0.47
C GLU A 57 5.02 -48.65 -0.19
N ALA A 58 6.17 -48.07 -0.54
CA ALA A 58 7.29 -48.82 -1.12
C ALA A 58 8.00 -49.77 -0.12
N GLY A 59 7.79 -49.56 1.19
CA GLY A 59 8.31 -50.42 2.26
C GLY A 59 9.82 -50.68 2.15
N ASN A 60 10.24 -51.95 2.13
CA ASN A 60 11.66 -52.34 2.06
C ASN A 60 12.35 -52.07 0.71
N ARG A 61 11.60 -51.61 -0.31
CA ARG A 61 12.15 -51.21 -1.62
C ARG A 61 12.11 -49.69 -1.83
N ALA A 62 11.98 -48.92 -0.74
CA ALA A 62 12.03 -47.47 -0.77
C ALA A 62 13.32 -46.96 -1.45
N ASP A 63 13.17 -46.42 -2.65
CA ASP A 63 14.24 -45.74 -3.38
C ASP A 63 14.31 -44.26 -2.93
N PRO A 64 15.45 -43.78 -2.39
CA PRO A 64 15.65 -42.37 -2.04
C PRO A 64 15.36 -41.40 -3.20
N ALA A 65 15.48 -41.84 -4.46
CA ALA A 65 15.16 -41.02 -5.62
C ALA A 65 13.68 -40.60 -5.68
N MET A 66 12.76 -41.43 -5.18
CA MET A 66 11.33 -41.08 -5.10
C MET A 66 11.09 -39.92 -4.13
N LEU A 67 11.84 -39.87 -3.03
CA LEU A 67 11.73 -38.81 -2.04
C LEU A 67 12.25 -37.48 -2.59
N ALA A 68 13.32 -37.52 -3.38
CA ALA A 68 13.88 -36.34 -4.04
C ALA A 68 12.88 -35.67 -5.02
N GLY A 69 12.07 -36.47 -5.72
CA GLY A 69 11.01 -35.96 -6.60
C GLY A 69 9.94 -35.16 -5.84
N GLY A 70 9.44 -35.70 -4.72
CA GLY A 70 8.44 -35.01 -3.91
C GLY A 70 8.96 -33.74 -3.22
N ILE A 71 10.25 -33.72 -2.82
CA ILE A 71 10.90 -32.50 -2.31
C ILE A 71 11.01 -31.44 -3.41
N TRP A 72 11.37 -31.82 -4.64
CA TRP A 72 11.45 -30.88 -5.76
C TRP A 72 10.09 -30.23 -6.03
N GLU A 73 9.02 -31.02 -6.10
CA GLU A 73 7.67 -30.53 -6.32
C GLU A 73 7.22 -29.60 -5.19
N ALA A 74 7.49 -29.99 -3.93
CA ALA A 74 7.26 -29.13 -2.77
C ALA A 74 7.94 -27.76 -2.96
N LEU A 75 9.25 -27.73 -3.24
CA LEU A 75 10.00 -26.48 -3.40
C LEU A 75 9.48 -25.61 -4.56
N LEU A 76 9.04 -26.23 -5.66
CA LEU A 76 8.48 -25.53 -6.80
C LEU A 76 7.20 -24.77 -6.43
N THR A 77 6.33 -25.34 -5.60
CA THR A 77 5.10 -24.66 -5.17
C THR A 77 5.38 -23.43 -4.30
N THR A 78 6.40 -23.47 -3.44
CA THR A 78 6.87 -22.29 -2.70
C THR A 78 7.45 -21.22 -3.63
N ALA A 79 8.27 -21.62 -4.60
CA ALA A 79 8.78 -20.68 -5.60
C ALA A 79 7.64 -20.00 -6.38
N ALA A 80 6.60 -20.75 -6.75
CA ALA A 80 5.42 -20.22 -7.42
C ALA A 80 4.65 -19.21 -6.53
N GLY A 81 4.44 -19.51 -5.25
CA GLY A 81 3.81 -18.59 -4.30
C GLY A 81 4.56 -17.27 -4.17
N MET A 82 5.89 -17.32 -4.07
CA MET A 82 6.74 -16.13 -4.05
C MET A 82 6.75 -15.36 -5.38
N ALA A 83 6.74 -16.08 -6.51
CA ALA A 83 6.71 -15.47 -7.85
C ALA A 83 5.44 -14.63 -8.08
N VAL A 84 4.33 -14.96 -7.42
CA VAL A 84 3.09 -14.15 -7.43
C VAL A 84 3.12 -13.05 -6.38
N ALA A 85 3.61 -13.34 -5.17
CA ALA A 85 3.62 -12.40 -4.06
C ALA A 85 4.53 -11.19 -4.29
N ILE A 86 5.71 -11.39 -4.88
CA ILE A 86 6.70 -10.33 -5.09
C ILE A 86 6.15 -9.24 -6.03
N PRO A 87 5.64 -9.54 -7.24
CA PRO A 87 5.03 -8.53 -8.09
C PRO A 87 3.81 -7.86 -7.45
N ALA A 88 2.96 -8.62 -6.75
CA ALA A 88 1.80 -8.06 -6.07
C ALA A 88 2.19 -7.04 -5.00
N SER A 89 3.19 -7.37 -4.17
CA SER A 89 3.72 -6.46 -3.15
C SER A 89 4.37 -5.23 -3.78
N ALA A 90 5.15 -5.39 -4.86
CA ALA A 90 5.77 -4.26 -5.54
C ALA A 90 4.73 -3.30 -6.14
N ALA A 91 3.68 -3.84 -6.76
CA ALA A 91 2.59 -3.05 -7.32
C ALA A 91 1.77 -2.35 -6.22
N LEU A 92 1.53 -3.00 -5.07
CA LEU A 92 0.87 -2.40 -3.91
C LEU A 92 1.66 -1.19 -3.40
N THR A 93 2.95 -1.37 -3.11
CA THR A 93 3.80 -0.30 -2.60
C THR A 93 3.91 0.86 -3.58
N TRP A 94 3.96 0.58 -4.89
CA TRP A 94 3.96 1.64 -5.90
C TRP A 94 2.66 2.44 -5.91
N CYS A 95 1.50 1.78 -5.85
CA CYS A 95 0.21 2.47 -5.79
C CYS A 95 0.04 3.29 -4.51
N GLU A 96 0.48 2.76 -3.36
CA GLU A 96 0.48 3.49 -2.09
C GLU A 96 1.34 4.75 -2.17
N ALA A 97 2.54 4.65 -2.74
CA ALA A 97 3.42 5.80 -2.95
C ALA A 97 2.77 6.88 -3.84
N VAL A 98 2.02 6.48 -4.87
CA VAL A 98 1.28 7.42 -5.73
C VAL A 98 0.16 8.13 -4.94
N ILE A 99 -0.62 7.39 -4.14
CA ILE A 99 -1.69 7.98 -3.32
C ILE A 99 -1.12 8.94 -2.28
N ASP A 100 0.00 8.58 -1.65
CA ASP A 100 0.65 9.44 -0.66
C ASP A 100 1.22 10.71 -1.31
N SER A 101 1.82 10.61 -2.50
CA SER A 101 2.23 11.79 -3.27
C SER A 101 1.04 12.71 -3.57
N MET A 102 -0.09 12.15 -4.01
CA MET A 102 -1.31 12.94 -4.28
C MET A 102 -1.84 13.62 -3.01
N ARG A 103 -1.80 12.93 -1.87
CA ARG A 103 -2.18 13.51 -0.57
C ARG A 103 -1.30 14.70 -0.22
N THR A 104 0.02 14.56 -0.33
CA THR A 104 0.98 15.64 -0.03
C THR A 104 0.77 16.83 -0.95
N ASP A 105 0.55 16.61 -2.24
CA ASP A 105 0.27 17.69 -3.21
C ASP A 105 -1.02 18.45 -2.86
N MET A 106 -2.08 17.73 -2.45
CA MET A 106 -3.34 18.34 -2.01
C MET A 106 -3.15 19.20 -0.74
N GLU A 107 -2.37 18.72 0.22
CA GLU A 107 -2.07 19.44 1.47
C GLU A 107 -1.25 20.71 1.21
N ASP A 108 -0.22 20.65 0.35
CA ASP A 108 0.61 21.80 -0.02
C ASP A 108 -0.20 22.86 -0.80
N LEU A 109 -1.00 22.45 -1.79
CA LEU A 109 -1.86 23.37 -2.54
C LEU A 109 -2.87 24.08 -1.64
N ALA A 110 -3.52 23.35 -0.72
CA ALA A 110 -4.43 23.94 0.24
C ALA A 110 -3.71 24.96 1.13
N ALA A 111 -2.54 24.61 1.67
CA ALA A 111 -1.74 25.49 2.51
C ALA A 111 -1.35 26.79 1.78
N ARG A 112 -0.92 26.70 0.52
CA ARG A 112 -0.57 27.88 -0.29
C ARG A 112 -1.75 28.82 -0.52
N ILE A 113 -2.94 28.28 -0.76
CA ILE A 113 -4.15 29.10 -0.95
C ILE A 113 -4.47 29.88 0.33
N PHE A 114 -4.45 29.22 1.50
CA PHE A 114 -4.73 29.87 2.78
C PHE A 114 -3.67 30.91 3.16
N VAL A 115 -2.39 30.62 2.92
CA VAL A 115 -1.30 31.60 3.17
C VAL A 115 -1.45 32.82 2.25
N ALA A 116 -1.79 32.60 0.98
CA ALA A 116 -1.99 33.71 0.03
C ALA A 116 -3.20 34.57 0.38
N SER A 117 -4.31 33.98 0.86
CA SER A 117 -5.48 34.74 1.32
C SER A 117 -5.17 35.56 2.58
N GLU A 118 -4.41 35.01 3.51
CA GLU A 118 -3.99 35.70 4.74
C GLU A 118 -3.10 36.92 4.44
N ILE A 119 -2.15 36.78 3.50
CA ILE A 119 -1.31 37.90 3.03
C ILE A 119 -2.15 38.98 2.33
N ALA A 120 -3.15 38.59 1.52
CA ALA A 120 -4.03 39.52 0.83
C ALA A 120 -4.91 40.32 1.82
N GLU A 121 -5.41 39.69 2.89
CA GLU A 121 -6.13 40.36 3.96
C GLU A 121 -5.22 41.33 4.74
N VAL A 122 -4.01 40.92 5.12
CA VAL A 122 -3.06 41.78 5.85
C VAL A 122 -2.61 42.98 5.01
N GLY A 123 -2.40 42.79 3.70
CA GLY A 123 -2.02 43.86 2.77
C GLY A 123 -3.13 44.89 2.52
N ALA A 124 -4.40 44.50 2.69
CA ALA A 124 -5.54 45.39 2.55
C ALA A 124 -5.79 46.29 3.78
N VAL A 125 -5.16 45.99 4.93
CA VAL A 125 -5.42 46.65 6.22
C VAL A 125 -4.50 47.85 6.52
N GLN A 126 -3.49 48.15 5.68
CA GLN A 126 -2.58 49.28 5.92
C GLN A 126 -2.73 50.41 4.87
N PRO A 127 -3.60 51.42 5.08
CA PRO A 127 -3.45 52.69 4.38
C PRO A 127 -2.15 53.37 4.85
N PRO A 128 -1.45 54.13 3.97
CA PRO A 128 -0.29 54.89 4.37
C PRO A 128 -0.70 55.83 5.50
N ARG A 129 -0.03 55.72 6.65
CA ARG A 129 -0.09 56.79 7.66
C ARG A 129 0.43 58.03 6.96
N ASP A 130 -0.47 59.00 6.78
CA ASP A 130 -0.14 60.34 6.32
C ASP A 130 1.09 60.81 7.09
N VAL A 131 2.21 60.86 6.38
CA VAL A 131 3.30 61.77 6.70
C VAL A 131 2.87 63.12 6.12
N ALA A 132 1.76 63.65 6.63
CA ALA A 132 1.38 65.06 6.52
C ALA A 132 1.81 65.66 7.87
N ALA A 133 3.00 66.25 7.90
CA ALA A 133 3.14 67.70 7.82
C ALA A 133 2.87 68.35 9.19
N GLU A 134 3.92 69.01 9.68
CA GLU A 134 4.02 69.89 10.86
C GLU A 134 4.08 69.27 12.26
#